data_AF-R1BB79-F1
#
_entry.id   AF-R1BB79-F1
#
_cell.length_a   1.000
_cell.length_b   1.000
_cell.length_c   1.000
_cell.angle_alpha   90.00
_cell.angle_beta   90.00
_cell.angle_gamma   90.00
#
_symmetry.space_group_name_H-M   'P 1'
#
loop_
_entity.id
_entity.type
_entity.pdbx_description
1 polymer ?
#
loop_
_entity_poly.entity_id
_entity_poly.type
_entity_poly.pdbx_seq_one_letter_code
_entity_poly.pdbx_strand_id
1 'polypeptide(L)'
;MQWSYSRIAYVSILFFVAGVAEIGGGWLVWQAVREQKPRWWAVAGGAVLVLYGFVPTLQPLNDFGRLYAVYGGVFIGMSFVWGYLFDGIVPDTGDWV
;
A
#
# COMPACT_ATOMS: atom_id res chain seq x y z
N MET A 1 -16.22 -19.77 9.22
CA MET A 1 -16.17 -18.92 8.01
C MET A 1 -15.62 -19.78 6.86
N GLN A 2 -16.44 -20.15 5.87
CA GLN A 2 -15.94 -20.91 4.70
C GLN A 2 -15.32 -19.95 3.68
N TRP A 3 -14.11 -20.28 3.22
CA TRP A 3 -13.40 -19.54 2.18
C TRP A 3 -13.84 -20.08 0.83
N SER A 4 -14.41 -19.21 0.00
CA SER A 4 -14.73 -19.49 -1.41
C SER A 4 -13.71 -18.81 -2.31
N TYR A 5 -13.44 -19.36 -3.48
CA TYR A 5 -12.49 -18.80 -4.47
C TYR A 5 -12.82 -17.34 -4.80
N SER A 6 -14.09 -16.98 -4.93
CA SER A 6 -14.53 -15.61 -5.18
C SER A 6 -14.16 -14.65 -4.05
N ARG A 7 -14.24 -15.12 -2.80
CA ARG A 7 -13.89 -14.33 -1.61
C ARG A 7 -12.38 -14.16 -1.48
N ILE A 8 -11.61 -15.20 -1.79
CA ILE A 8 -10.14 -15.12 -1.81
C ILE A 8 -9.72 -14.07 -2.84
N ALA A 9 -10.25 -14.15 -4.07
CA ALA A 9 -9.96 -13.17 -5.12
C ALA A 9 -10.33 -11.74 -4.70
N TYR A 10 -11.52 -11.54 -4.10
CA TYR A 10 -11.96 -10.25 -3.58
C TYR A 10 -10.99 -9.67 -2.55
N VAL A 11 -10.62 -10.47 -1.56
CA VAL A 11 -9.70 -10.07 -0.48
C VAL A 11 -8.32 -9.72 -1.05
N SER A 12 -7.79 -10.53 -1.97
CA SER A 12 -6.51 -10.27 -2.65
C SER A 12 -6.52 -8.99 -3.46
N ILE A 13 -7.61 -8.70 -4.17
CA ILE A 13 -7.76 -7.43 -4.92
C ILE A 13 -7.75 -6.25 -3.95
N LEU A 14 -8.48 -6.33 -2.83
CA LEU A 14 -8.45 -5.28 -1.82
C LEU A 14 -7.07 -5.08 -1.20
N PHE A 15 -6.30 -6.15 -0.98
CA PHE A 15 -4.90 -6.06 -0.54
C PHE A 15 -4.05 -5.28 -1.53
N PHE A 16 -4.16 -5.60 -2.82
CA PHE A 16 -3.42 -4.93 -3.87
C PHE A 16 -3.81 -3.45 -4.01
N VAL A 17 -5.11 -3.15 -4.03
CA VAL A 17 -5.61 -1.77 -4.11
C VAL A 17 -5.15 -0.94 -2.92
N ALA A 18 -5.24 -1.49 -1.70
CA ALA A 18 -4.75 -0.81 -0.51
C ALA A 18 -3.24 -0.54 -0.58
N GLY A 19 -2.44 -1.54 -0.97
CA GLY A 19 -0.98 -1.37 -1.07
C GLY A 19 -0.58 -0.31 -2.10
N VAL A 20 -1.22 -0.31 -3.28
CA VAL A 20 -0.97 0.73 -4.31
C VAL A 20 -1.38 2.11 -3.80
N ALA A 21 -2.52 2.23 -3.13
CA ALA A 21 -3.00 3.51 -2.60
C ALA A 21 -2.11 4.02 -1.45
N GLU A 22 -1.70 3.15 -0.53
CA GLU A 22 -0.85 3.51 0.60
C GLU A 22 0.54 3.94 0.13
N ILE A 23 1.22 3.09 -0.65
CA ILE A 23 2.58 3.37 -1.15
C ILE A 23 2.56 4.55 -2.12
N GLY A 24 1.63 4.56 -3.07
CA GLY A 24 1.51 5.64 -4.05
C GLY A 24 1.13 6.98 -3.42
N GLY A 25 0.24 6.97 -2.43
CA GLY A 25 -0.13 8.16 -1.66
C GLY A 25 1.08 8.73 -0.89
N GLY A 26 1.83 7.87 -0.20
CA GLY A 26 3.07 8.26 0.48
C GLY A 26 4.14 8.77 -0.48
N TRP A 27 4.32 8.09 -1.62
CA TRP A 27 5.26 8.46 -2.68
C TRP A 27 4.92 9.84 -3.26
N LEU A 28 3.65 10.14 -3.54
CA LEU A 28 3.24 11.47 -4.02
C LEU A 28 3.57 12.59 -3.01
N VAL A 29 3.38 12.34 -1.72
CA VAL A 29 3.77 13.28 -0.66
C VAL A 29 5.29 13.43 -0.61
N TRP A 30 6.04 12.32 -0.68
CA TRP A 30 7.50 12.33 -0.72
C TRP A 30 8.03 13.19 -1.87
N GLN A 31 7.52 12.95 -3.08
CA GLN A 31 7.89 13.68 -4.29
C GLN A 31 7.64 15.20 -4.14
N ALA A 32 6.52 15.59 -3.53
CA ALA A 32 6.21 17.01 -3.29
C ALA A 32 7.15 17.67 -2.27
N VAL A 33 7.51 16.95 -1.20
CA VAL A 33 8.25 17.49 -0.06
C VAL A 33 9.77 17.42 -0.25
N ARG A 34 10.27 16.31 -0.79
CA ARG A 34 11.71 16.02 -0.92
C ARG A 34 12.24 16.33 -2.32
N GLU A 35 11.46 16.03 -3.37
CA GLU A 35 11.90 16.16 -4.78
C GLU A 35 11.44 17.47 -5.45
N GLN A 36 10.98 18.45 -4.65
CA GLN A 36 10.49 19.76 -5.11
C GLN A 36 9.39 19.70 -6.19
N LYS A 37 8.60 18.62 -6.25
CA LYS A 37 7.42 18.55 -7.12
C LYS A 37 6.34 19.54 -6.67
N PRO A 38 5.36 19.86 -7.53
CA PRO A 38 4.29 20.79 -7.19
C PRO A 38 3.55 20.40 -5.91
N ARG A 39 3.27 21.37 -5.03
CA ARG A 39 2.61 21.14 -3.73
C ARG A 39 1.26 20.41 -3.81
N TRP A 40 0.56 20.51 -4.94
CA TRP A 40 -0.70 19.77 -5.15
C TRP A 40 -0.49 18.25 -5.14
N TRP A 41 0.72 17.74 -5.42
CA TRP A 41 1.03 16.31 -5.30
C TRP A 41 0.90 15.83 -3.85
N ALA A 42 1.31 16.64 -2.87
CA ALA A 42 1.09 16.32 -1.46
C ALA A 42 -0.39 16.29 -1.10
N VAL A 43 -1.19 17.19 -1.67
CA VAL A 43 -2.65 17.21 -1.46
C VAL A 43 -3.31 15.99 -2.10
N ALA A 44 -2.92 15.64 -3.32
CA ALA A 44 -3.41 14.44 -4.00
C ALA A 44 -2.98 13.17 -3.24
N GLY A 45 -1.72 13.05 -2.84
CA GLY A 45 -1.22 11.94 -2.03
C GLY A 45 -1.94 11.83 -0.68
N GLY A 46 -2.16 12.95 0.01
CA GLY A 46 -2.95 12.99 1.23
C GLY A 46 -4.40 12.54 1.03
N ALA A 47 -5.05 12.96 -0.05
CA ALA A 47 -6.39 12.50 -0.38
C ALA A 47 -6.43 10.99 -0.65
N VAL A 48 -5.44 10.46 -1.37
CA VAL A 48 -5.29 9.00 -1.60
C VAL A 48 -5.08 8.26 -0.29
N LEU A 49 -4.26 8.77 0.63
CA LEU A 49 -4.04 8.17 1.95
C LEU A 49 -5.31 8.16 2.81
N VAL A 50 -6.10 9.23 2.77
CA VAL A 50 -7.41 9.25 3.45
C VAL A 50 -8.33 8.20 2.86
N LEU A 51 -8.43 8.10 1.53
CA LEU A 51 -9.26 7.09 0.87
C LEU A 51 -8.78 5.66 1.16
N TYR A 52 -7.46 5.44 1.19
CA TYR A 52 -6.84 4.18 1.56
C TYR A 52 -7.32 3.70 2.94
N GLY A 53 -7.44 4.59 3.93
CA GLY A 53 -7.87 4.23 5.29
C GLY A 53 -9.25 3.55 5.34
N PHE A 54 -10.09 3.75 4.32
CA PHE A 54 -11.38 3.07 4.21
C PHE A 54 -11.30 1.68 3.56
N VAL A 55 -10.24 1.37 2.82
CA VAL A 55 -10.11 0.09 2.09
C VAL A 55 -10.04 -1.12 3.02
N PRO A 56 -9.26 -1.11 4.13
CA PRO A 56 -9.27 -2.21 5.09
C PRO A 56 -10.64 -2.46 5.73
N THR A 57 -11.52 -1.45 5.78
CA THR A 57 -12.88 -1.58 6.35
C THR A 57 -13.81 -2.43 5.49
N LEU A 58 -13.47 -2.62 4.21
CA LEU A 58 -14.24 -3.44 3.25
C LEU A 58 -13.89 -4.93 3.33
N GLN A 59 -12.92 -5.29 4.17
CA GLN A 59 -12.49 -6.68 4.36
C GLN A 59 -13.52 -7.45 5.20
N PRO A 60 -13.81 -8.72 4.86
CA PRO A 60 -14.78 -9.53 5.57
C PRO A 60 -14.25 -10.07 6.92
N LEU A 61 -13.00 -9.79 7.27
CA LEU A 61 -12.34 -10.26 8.50
C LEU A 61 -12.61 -9.30 9.65
N ASN A 62 -13.17 -9.82 10.75
CA ASN A 62 -13.52 -9.03 11.94
C ASN A 62 -12.33 -8.77 12.89
N ASP A 63 -11.21 -9.48 12.71
CA ASP A 63 -10.00 -9.33 13.53
C ASP A 63 -9.07 -8.32 12.88
N PHE A 64 -9.09 -7.09 13.40
CA PHE A 64 -8.28 -5.98 12.91
C PHE A 64 -6.78 -6.28 13.00
N GLY A 65 -6.30 -6.82 14.13
CA GLY A 65 -4.87 -7.01 14.37
C GLY A 65 -4.27 -8.05 13.43
N ARG A 66 -4.97 -9.16 13.23
CA ARG A 66 -4.55 -10.20 12.29
C ARG A 66 -4.62 -9.72 10.84
N LEU A 67 -5.64 -8.95 10.48
CA LEU A 67 -5.78 -8.36 9.16
C LEU A 67 -4.59 -7.43 8.86
N TYR A 68 -4.29 -6.50 9.79
CA TYR A 68 -3.20 -5.55 9.64
C TYR A 68 -1.82 -6.21 9.60
N ALA A 69 -1.60 -7.29 10.35
CA ALA A 69 -0.34 -8.05 10.28
C ALA A 69 -0.10 -8.65 8.88
N VAL A 70 -1.15 -9.19 8.24
CA VAL A 70 -1.06 -9.70 6.87
C VAL A 70 -0.88 -8.57 5.86
N TYR A 71 -1.60 -7.45 6.04
CA TYR A 71 -1.41 -6.24 5.23
C TYR A 71 0.03 -5.76 5.27
N GLY A 72 0.64 -5.69 6.46
CA GLY A 72 2.03 -5.29 6.62
C GLY A 72 3.00 -6.16 5.83
N GLY A 73 2.81 -7.49 5.84
CA GLY A 73 3.63 -8.39 5.04
C GLY A 73 3.51 -8.15 3.53
N VAL A 74 2.28 -7.96 3.03
CA VAL A 74 2.04 -7.64 1.61
C VAL A 74 2.62 -6.26 1.25
N PHE A 75 2.46 -5.29 2.14
CA PHE A 75 2.96 -3.92 1.98
C PHE A 75 4.48 -3.88 1.81
N ILE A 76 5.23 -4.66 2.58
CA ILE A 76 6.69 -4.76 2.45
C ILE A 76 7.07 -5.21 1.04
N GLY A 77 6.51 -6.34 0.58
CA GLY A 77 6.78 -6.87 -0.77
C GLY A 77 6.40 -5.89 -1.87
N MET A 78 5.25 -5.24 -1.75
CA MET A 78 4.82 -4.22 -2.71
C MET A 78 5.71 -2.97 -2.70
N SER A 79 6.25 -2.59 -1.55
CA SER A 79 7.15 -1.43 -1.43
C SER A 79 8.46 -1.66 -2.18
N PHE A 80 9.02 -2.87 -2.12
CA PHE A 80 10.18 -3.23 -2.93
C PHE A 80 9.88 -3.19 -4.43
N VAL A 81 8.75 -3.76 -4.85
CA VAL A 81 8.32 -3.71 -6.26
C VAL A 81 8.13 -2.25 -6.71
N TRP A 82 7.52 -1.41 -5.88
CA TRP A 82 7.33 0.00 -6.18
C TRP A 82 8.64 0.75 -6.29
N GLY A 83 9.55 0.60 -5.32
CA GLY A 83 10.86 1.23 -5.33
C GLY A 83 11.70 0.80 -6.54
N TYR A 84 11.61 -0.46 -6.94
CA TYR A 84 12.23 -0.94 -8.17
C TYR A 84 11.64 -0.29 -9.44
N LEU A 85 10.31 -0.20 -9.52
CA LEU A 85 9.63 0.30 -10.72
C LEU A 85 9.68 1.83 -10.89
N PHE A 86 9.49 2.58 -9.80
CA PHE A 86 9.32 4.03 -9.84
C PHE A 86 10.58 4.80 -9.43
N ASP A 87 11.36 4.26 -8.49
CA ASP A 87 12.55 4.92 -7.96
C ASP A 87 13.85 4.28 -8.48
N GLY A 88 13.77 3.18 -9.25
CA GLY A 88 14.92 2.49 -9.85
C GLY A 88 15.85 1.81 -8.84
N ILE A 89 15.37 1.60 -7.60
CA ILE A 89 16.17 1.05 -6.51
C ILE A 89 16.32 -0.45 -6.73
N VAL A 90 17.56 -0.94 -6.78
CA VAL A 90 17.86 -2.37 -6.79
C VAL A 90 17.98 -2.81 -5.33
N PRO A 91 17.17 -3.78 -4.86
CA PRO A 91 17.26 -4.25 -3.48
C PRO A 91 18.68 -4.70 -3.15
N ASP A 92 19.23 -4.23 -2.04
CA ASP A 92 20.60 -4.52 -1.62
C ASP A 92 20.64 -5.45 -0.39
N THR A 93 21.83 -5.83 0.04
CA THR A 93 21.99 -6.78 1.16
C THR A 93 21.47 -6.21 2.49
N GLY A 94 21.35 -4.88 2.60
CA GLY A 94 20.83 -4.19 3.78
C GLY A 94 19.32 -4.28 3.92
N ASP A 95 18.59 -4.45 2.82
CA ASP A 95 17.12 -4.60 2.81
C ASP A 95 16.62 -5.91 3.45
N TRP A 96 17.52 -6.87 3.66
CA TRP A 96 17.20 -8.20 4.22
C TRP A 96 17.38 -8.31 5.74
N VAL A 97 18.07 -7.34 6.37
CA VAL A 97 18.48 -7.37 7.78
C VAL A 97 17.63 -6.42 8.61
#